data_AF-A0A5A4RU62-F1
#
_entry.id   AF-A0A5A4RU62-F1
#
_cell.length_a   1.000
_cell.length_b   1.000
_cell.length_c   1.000
_cell.angle_alpha   90.00
_cell.angle_beta   90.00
_cell.angle_gamma   90.00
#
_symmetry.space_group_name_H-M   'P 1'
#
loop_
_entity.id
_entity.type
_entity.pdbx_description
1 polymer ?
#
loop_
_entity_poly.entity_id
_entity_poly.type
_entity_poly.pdbx_seq_one_letter_code
_entity_poly.pdbx_strand_id
1 'polypeptide(L)'
;MNKLRDTTFLSYLFTIILWGSAFPMIKIALNDFSAESLSAFRLILATIILLPFVIIKKLPTPELRDIPVIFILGFCGFVIYHTALNFGETLISAGISGILVSTTPIFSSALAYIFLKEHFSKWNWLSSLVAFIGISIISISKDDYTTR
;
A
#
# COMPACT_ATOMS: atom_id res chain seq x y z
N MET A 1 -17.46 6.25 26.18
CA MET A 1 -16.54 5.22 25.61
C MET A 1 -16.90 4.73 24.19
N ASN A 2 -18.10 5.01 23.63
CA ASN A 2 -18.46 4.54 22.27
C ASN A 2 -18.02 5.44 21.10
N LYS A 3 -17.95 6.77 21.30
CA LYS A 3 -17.69 7.74 20.22
C LYS A 3 -16.31 7.57 19.55
N LEU A 4 -15.32 7.08 20.29
CA LEU A 4 -13.98 6.79 19.76
C LEU A 4 -13.99 5.53 18.88
N ARG A 5 -14.74 4.49 19.26
CA ARG A 5 -14.82 3.23 18.50
C ARG A 5 -15.49 3.42 17.14
N ASP A 6 -16.57 4.23 17.12
CA ASP A 6 -17.30 4.52 15.88
C ASP A 6 -16.48 5.40 14.93
N THR A 7 -15.72 6.37 15.46
CA THR A 7 -14.82 7.23 14.65
C THR A 7 -13.68 6.42 14.04
N THR A 8 -13.09 5.49 14.80
CA THR A 8 -12.04 4.60 14.29
C THR A 8 -12.58 3.68 13.20
N PHE A 9 -13.78 3.10 13.40
CA PHE A 9 -14.41 2.25 12.39
C PHE A 9 -14.69 3.01 11.09
N LEU A 10 -15.22 4.24 11.18
CA LEU A 10 -15.47 5.08 10.01
C LEU A 10 -14.18 5.44 9.27
N SER A 11 -13.09 5.70 10.02
CA SER A 11 -11.76 5.99 9.44
C SER A 11 -11.19 4.78 8.69
N TYR A 12 -11.34 3.57 9.24
CA TYR A 12 -10.94 2.34 8.57
C TYR A 12 -11.76 2.07 7.31
N LEU A 13 -13.09 2.22 7.39
CA LEU A 13 -13.97 2.03 6.24
C LEU A 13 -13.62 2.98 5.10
N PHE A 14 -13.42 4.27 5.43
CA PHE A 14 -13.01 5.27 4.46
C PHE A 14 -11.66 4.93 3.82
N THR A 15 -10.69 4.50 4.65
CA THR A 15 -9.39 4.04 4.16
C THR A 15 -9.55 2.87 3.20
N ILE A 16 -10.33 1.84 3.56
CA ILE A 16 -10.54 0.64 2.73
C ILE A 16 -11.16 1.01 1.38
N ILE A 17 -12.15 1.92 1.36
CA ILE A 17 -12.80 2.37 0.12
C ILE A 17 -11.79 3.11 -0.77
N LEU A 18 -11.03 4.05 -0.20
CA LEU A 18 -10.02 4.80 -0.95
C LEU A 18 -8.88 3.91 -1.46
N TRP A 19 -8.46 2.94 -0.65
CA TRP A 19 -7.38 2.03 -1.03
C TRP A 19 -7.84 1.00 -2.08
N GLY A 20 -9.06 0.47 -1.93
CA GLY A 20 -9.64 -0.47 -2.88
C GLY A 20 -9.91 0.17 -4.25
N SER A 21 -10.35 1.43 -4.29
CA SER A 21 -10.60 2.16 -5.55
C SER A 21 -9.33 2.63 -6.26
N ALA A 22 -8.20 2.68 -5.55
CA ALA A 22 -6.93 3.08 -6.13
C ALA A 22 -6.47 2.14 -7.25
N PHE A 23 -6.63 0.82 -7.10
CA PHE A 23 -6.17 -0.16 -8.09
C PHE A 23 -6.88 -0.05 -9.46
N PRO A 24 -8.23 0.01 -9.54
CA PRO A 24 -8.93 0.29 -10.79
C PRO A 24 -8.51 1.62 -11.42
N MET A 25 -8.36 2.66 -10.60
CA MET A 25 -8.05 4.01 -11.09
C MET A 25 -6.62 4.12 -11.62
N ILE A 26 -5.65 3.45 -10.98
CA ILE A 26 -4.27 3.31 -11.49
C ILE A 26 -4.30 2.62 -12.86
N LYS A 27 -5.07 1.54 -13.01
CA LYS A 27 -5.19 0.81 -14.28
C LYS A 27 -5.79 1.67 -15.40
N ILE A 28 -6.76 2.53 -15.08
CA ILE A 28 -7.33 3.49 -16.04
C ILE A 28 -6.27 4.53 -16.41
N ALA A 29 -5.60 5.11 -15.42
CA ALA A 29 -4.59 6.16 -15.63
C ALA A 29 -3.34 5.65 -16.37
N LEU A 30 -3.01 4.37 -16.25
CA LEU A 30 -1.93 3.70 -16.99
C LEU A 30 -2.17 3.60 -18.50
N ASN A 31 -3.41 3.79 -18.98
CA ASN A 31 -3.67 3.84 -20.42
C ASN A 31 -3.14 5.12 -21.06
N ASP A 32 -3.12 6.23 -20.30
CA ASP A 32 -2.71 7.55 -20.80
C ASP A 32 -1.34 7.99 -20.27
N PHE A 33 -0.88 7.43 -19.14
CA PHE A 33 0.38 7.79 -18.48
C PHE A 33 1.27 6.57 -18.24
N SER A 34 2.58 6.74 -18.40
CA SER A 34 3.54 5.74 -17.96
C SER A 34 3.49 5.54 -16.44
N ALA A 35 3.69 4.31 -15.99
CA ALA A 35 3.58 3.89 -14.60
C ALA A 35 4.46 4.71 -13.64
N GLU A 36 5.66 5.06 -14.11
CA GLU A 36 6.61 5.96 -13.47
C GLU A 36 6.06 7.39 -13.32
N SER A 37 5.50 7.98 -14.37
CA SER A 37 4.90 9.33 -14.33
C SER A 37 3.70 9.40 -13.38
N LEU A 38 2.86 8.36 -13.38
CA LEU A 38 1.70 8.26 -12.49
C LEU A 38 2.13 8.19 -11.01
N SER A 39 3.15 7.38 -10.71
CA SER A 39 3.68 7.25 -9.35
C SER A 39 4.33 8.55 -8.84
N ALA A 40 5.08 9.25 -9.71
CA ALA A 40 5.69 10.54 -9.40
C ALA A 40 4.61 11.60 -9.13
N PHE A 41 3.60 11.68 -10.00
CA PHE A 41 2.48 12.62 -9.83
C PHE A 41 1.72 12.36 -8.53
N ARG A 42 1.47 11.09 -8.19
CA ARG A 42 0.82 10.70 -6.94
C ARG A 42 1.62 11.15 -5.71
N LEU A 43 2.95 11.00 -5.73
CA LEU A 43 3.83 11.44 -4.64
C LEU A 43 3.85 12.96 -4.52
N ILE A 44 3.94 13.69 -5.63
CA ILE A 44 3.89 15.16 -5.64
C ILE A 44 2.55 15.66 -5.08
N LEU A 45 1.43 15.10 -5.54
CA LEU A 45 0.10 15.42 -5.01
C LEU A 45 -0.01 15.12 -3.52
N ALA A 46 0.45 13.95 -3.08
CA ALA A 46 0.45 13.59 -1.66
C ALA A 46 1.23 14.61 -0.83
N THR A 47 2.43 15.01 -1.29
CA THR A 47 3.22 16.06 -0.64
C THR A 47 2.48 17.39 -0.60
N ILE A 48 1.90 17.84 -1.72
CA ILE A 48 1.14 19.11 -1.78
C ILE A 48 -0.07 19.12 -0.84
N ILE A 49 -0.73 17.98 -0.65
CA ILE A 49 -1.89 17.86 0.24
C ILE A 49 -1.48 17.76 1.71
N LEU A 50 -0.40 17.03 2.01
CA LEU A 50 0.10 16.83 3.38
C LEU A 50 0.86 18.05 3.92
N LEU A 51 1.57 18.80 3.07
CA LEU A 51 2.39 19.94 3.49
C LEU A 51 1.57 21.02 4.23
N PRO A 52 0.40 21.48 3.71
CA PRO A 52 -0.47 22.40 4.44
C PRO A 52 -0.96 21.82 5.76
N PHE A 53 -1.24 20.51 5.81
CA PHE A 53 -1.70 19.86 7.02
C PHE A 53 -0.65 19.92 8.12
N VAL A 54 0.62 19.65 7.78
CA VAL A 54 1.76 19.76 8.71
C VAL A 54 1.91 21.19 9.23
N ILE A 55 1.79 22.19 8.34
CA ILE A 55 1.90 23.61 8.70
C ILE A 55 0.76 24.04 9.63
N ILE A 56 -0.49 23.66 9.32
CA ILE A 56 -1.68 24.03 10.10
C ILE A 56 -1.68 23.36 11.48
N LYS A 57 -1.32 22.07 11.54
CA LYS A 57 -1.27 21.30 12.81
C LYS A 57 -0.02 21.57 13.64
N LYS A 58 0.97 22.32 13.12
CA LYS A 58 2.27 22.57 13.76
C LYS A 58 2.90 21.28 14.29
N LEU A 59 2.95 20.24 13.46
CA LEU A 59 3.61 18.99 13.87
C LEU A 59 5.09 19.28 14.18
N PRO A 60 5.67 18.60 15.17
CA PRO A 60 7.09 18.72 15.47
C PRO A 60 7.90 18.39 14.21
N THR A 61 8.85 19.25 13.88
CA THR A 61 9.78 18.99 12.78
C THR A 61 10.73 17.86 13.21
N PRO A 62 11.06 16.92 12.32
CA PRO A 62 12.00 15.85 12.65
C PRO A 62 13.35 16.45 13.00
N GLU A 63 14.05 15.85 13.97
CA GLU A 63 15.40 16.27 14.31
C GLU A 63 16.33 16.07 13.11
N LEU A 64 17.34 16.93 12.94
CA LEU A 64 18.31 16.84 11.84
C LEU A 64 19.00 15.47 11.75
N ARG A 65 19.06 14.74 12.87
CA ARG A 65 19.62 13.39 13.01
C ARG A 65 18.74 12.31 12.40
N ASP A 66 17.43 12.55 12.32
CA ASP A 66 16.45 11.61 11.78
C ASP A 66 16.23 11.79 10.29
N ILE A 67 16.63 12.94 9.71
CA ILE A 67 16.50 13.23 8.28
C ILE A 67 17.11 12.13 7.40
N PRO A 68 18.34 11.62 7.66
CA PRO A 68 18.89 10.53 6.85
C PRO A 68 18.06 9.26 6.91
N VAL A 69 17.53 8.91 8.10
CA VAL A 69 16.69 7.72 8.30
C VAL A 69 15.37 7.87 7.57
N ILE A 70 14.74 9.05 7.66
CA ILE A 70 13.50 9.37 6.93
C ILE A 70 13.73 9.29 5.42
N PHE A 71 14.88 9.77 4.93
CA PHE A 71 15.23 9.71 3.52
C PHE A 71 15.43 8.27 3.05
N ILE A 72 16.14 7.44 3.83
CA ILE A 72 16.33 6.01 3.53
C ILE A 72 14.98 5.26 3.54
N LEU A 73 14.12 5.52 4.52
CA LEU A 73 12.78 4.93 4.59
C LEU A 73 11.91 5.36 3.41
N GLY A 74 11.94 6.64 3.05
CA GLY A 74 11.22 7.16 1.88
C GLY A 74 11.73 6.55 0.57
N PHE A 75 13.06 6.45 0.42
CA PHE A 75 13.68 5.85 -0.75
C PHE A 75 13.35 4.36 -0.88
N CYS A 76 13.54 3.56 0.18
CA CYS A 76 13.20 2.14 0.15
C CYS A 76 11.69 1.89 0.04
N GLY A 77 10.88 2.61 0.82
CA GLY A 77 9.45 2.37 0.93
C GLY A 77 8.64 2.91 -0.24
N PHE A 78 9.09 3.97 -0.91
CA PHE A 78 8.39 4.56 -2.05
C PHE A 78 9.12 4.39 -3.36
N VAL A 79 10.39 4.78 -3.47
CA VAL A 79 11.10 4.75 -4.76
C VAL A 79 11.35 3.31 -5.20
N ILE A 80 12.02 2.50 -4.37
CA ILE A 80 12.31 1.10 -4.71
C ILE A 80 11.01 0.32 -4.91
N TYR A 81 10.05 0.46 -3.99
CA TYR A 81 8.76 -0.21 -4.09
C TYR A 81 8.01 0.15 -5.38
N HIS A 82 7.85 1.44 -5.69
CA HIS A 82 7.15 1.84 -6.91
C HIS A 82 7.89 1.47 -8.17
N THR A 83 9.22 1.62 -8.22
CA THR A 83 9.98 1.21 -9.40
C THR A 83 9.89 -0.30 -9.62
N ALA A 84 10.02 -1.11 -8.56
CA ALA A 84 9.88 -2.56 -8.65
C ALA A 84 8.46 -2.98 -9.06
N LEU A 85 7.42 -2.31 -8.52
CA LEU A 85 6.03 -2.60 -8.84
C LEU A 85 5.68 -2.19 -10.27
N ASN A 86 6.06 -0.97 -10.69
CA ASN A 86 5.86 -0.48 -12.05
C ASN A 86 6.57 -1.38 -13.07
N PHE A 87 7.83 -1.78 -12.78
CA PHE A 87 8.56 -2.72 -13.62
C PHE A 87 7.87 -4.10 -13.62
N GLY A 88 7.43 -4.60 -12.46
CA GLY A 88 6.64 -5.83 -12.36
C GLY A 88 5.36 -5.79 -13.20
N GLU A 89 4.64 -4.67 -13.22
CA GLU A 89 3.44 -4.52 -14.05
C GLU A 89 3.74 -4.49 -15.56
N THR A 90 4.96 -4.15 -15.98
CA THR A 90 5.36 -4.28 -17.40
C THR A 90 5.66 -5.73 -17.80
N LEU A 91 5.99 -6.61 -16.86
CA LEU A 91 6.29 -8.02 -17.10
C LEU A 91 5.11 -8.96 -16.86
N ILE A 92 4.15 -8.57 -16.02
CA ILE A 92 3.10 -9.46 -15.51
C ILE A 92 1.72 -8.77 -15.55
N SER A 93 0.65 -9.53 -15.78
CA SER A 93 -0.71 -9.00 -15.85
C SER A 93 -1.15 -8.38 -14.51
N ALA A 94 -2.03 -7.37 -14.55
CA ALA A 94 -2.56 -6.70 -13.36
C ALA A 94 -3.22 -7.66 -12.33
N GLY A 95 -3.72 -8.82 -12.78
CA GLY A 95 -4.27 -9.85 -11.90
C GLY A 95 -3.20 -10.51 -11.04
N ILE A 96 -2.05 -10.85 -11.64
CA ILE A 96 -0.91 -11.47 -10.96
C ILE A 96 -0.16 -10.45 -10.08
N SER A 97 -0.02 -9.20 -10.53
CA SER A 97 0.52 -8.12 -9.69
C SER A 97 -0.33 -7.90 -8.43
N GLY A 98 -1.66 -7.99 -8.55
CA GLY A 98 -2.57 -7.95 -7.40
C GLY A 98 -2.34 -9.08 -6.39
N ILE A 99 -2.05 -10.31 -6.85
CA ILE A 99 -1.68 -11.44 -5.98
C ILE A 99 -0.38 -11.12 -5.23
N LEU A 100 0.65 -10.66 -5.96
CA LEU A 100 1.96 -10.34 -5.37
C LEU A 100 1.85 -9.25 -4.31
N VAL A 101 1.17 -8.14 -4.60
CA VAL A 101 0.95 -7.07 -3.61
C VAL A 101 0.17 -7.59 -2.41
N SER A 102 -0.71 -8.55 -2.60
CA SER A 102 -1.50 -9.15 -1.53
C SER A 102 -0.75 -10.16 -0.67
N THR A 103 0.44 -10.59 -1.10
CA THR A 103 1.39 -11.31 -0.22
C THR A 103 2.19 -10.38 0.69
N THR A 104 2.20 -9.07 0.42
CA THR A 104 2.91 -8.06 1.23
C THR A 104 2.60 -8.16 2.72
N PRO A 105 1.35 -8.36 3.20
CA PRO A 105 1.07 -8.50 4.63
C PRO A 105 1.74 -9.73 5.26
N ILE A 106 1.87 -10.82 4.49
CA ILE A 106 2.49 -12.07 4.94
C ILE A 106 4.00 -11.85 5.09
N PHE A 107 4.64 -11.30 4.04
CA PHE A 107 6.06 -10.97 4.08
C PHE A 107 6.35 -9.90 5.15
N SER A 108 5.51 -8.86 5.24
CA SER A 108 5.61 -7.82 6.27
C SER A 108 5.52 -8.40 7.68
N SER A 109 4.54 -9.29 7.94
CA SER A 109 4.42 -9.97 9.24
C SER A 109 5.61 -10.89 9.53
N ALA A 110 6.12 -11.61 8.53
CA ALA A 110 7.29 -12.46 8.68
C ALA A 110 8.56 -11.65 8.96
N LEU A 111 8.79 -10.57 8.22
CA LEU A 111 9.91 -9.66 8.46
C LEU A 111 9.78 -8.96 9.82
N ALA A 112 8.58 -8.55 10.22
CA ALA A 112 8.34 -7.96 11.55
C ALA A 112 8.65 -8.96 12.68
N TYR A 113 8.30 -10.25 12.50
CA TYR A 113 8.67 -11.30 13.45
C TYR A 113 10.20 -11.46 13.54
N ILE A 114 10.91 -11.44 12.41
CA ILE A 114 12.36 -11.66 12.35
C ILE A 114 13.16 -10.45 12.85
N PHE A 115 12.84 -9.25 12.36
CA PHE A 115 13.60 -8.02 12.64
C PHE A 115 13.11 -7.29 13.89
N LEU A 116 11.80 -7.23 14.10
CA LEU A 116 11.18 -6.51 15.22
C LEU A 116 10.96 -7.40 16.45
N LYS A 117 11.12 -8.72 16.32
CA LYS A 117 10.87 -9.74 17.37
C LYS A 117 9.49 -9.64 18.01
N GLU A 118 8.50 -9.13 17.29
CA GLU A 118 7.11 -9.10 17.77
C GLU A 118 6.52 -10.51 17.80
N HIS A 119 5.98 -10.94 18.94
CA HIS A 119 5.32 -12.24 19.06
C HIS A 119 3.91 -12.20 18.44
N PHE A 120 3.78 -12.73 17.23
CA PHE A 120 2.49 -12.90 16.58
C PHE A 120 1.69 -14.06 17.19
N SER A 121 0.46 -13.79 17.62
CA SER A 121 -0.50 -14.81 18.06
C SER A 121 -0.89 -15.73 16.90
N LYS A 122 -1.24 -16.99 17.19
CA LYS A 122 -1.73 -17.98 16.20
C LYS A 122 -2.90 -17.44 15.36
N TRP A 123 -3.69 -16.53 15.93
CA TRP A 123 -4.79 -15.86 15.25
C TRP A 123 -4.33 -14.90 14.14
N ASN A 124 -3.22 -14.18 14.31
CA ASN A 124 -2.71 -13.27 13.28
C ASN A 124 -2.21 -14.03 12.05
N TRP A 125 -1.62 -15.21 12.27
CA TRP A 125 -1.24 -16.12 11.19
C TRP A 125 -2.47 -16.66 10.44
N LEU A 126 -3.53 -17.03 11.16
CA LEU A 126 -4.77 -17.50 10.56
C LEU A 126 -5.43 -16.40 9.71
N SER A 127 -5.47 -15.16 10.20
CA SER A 127 -6.01 -14.01 9.45
C SER A 127 -5.22 -13.73 8.16
N SER A 128 -3.88 -13.83 8.21
CA SER A 128 -3.03 -13.69 7.01
C SER A 128 -3.31 -14.79 5.98
N LEU A 129 -3.47 -16.04 6.42
CA LEU A 129 -3.81 -17.15 5.52
C LEU A 129 -5.20 -16.98 4.90
N VAL A 130 -6.19 -16.57 5.69
CA VAL A 130 -7.55 -16.30 5.18
C VAL A 130 -7.54 -15.16 4.16
N ALA A 131 -6.81 -14.07 4.43
CA ALA A 131 -6.66 -12.97 3.47
C ALA A 131 -5.98 -13.42 2.17
N PHE A 132 -4.92 -14.23 2.27
CA PHE A 132 -4.21 -14.79 1.12
C PHE A 132 -5.13 -15.66 0.24
N ILE A 133 -5.92 -16.54 0.85
CA ILE A 133 -6.87 -17.39 0.14
C ILE A 133 -7.95 -16.54 -0.55
N GLY A 134 -8.53 -15.58 0.17
CA GLY A 134 -9.58 -14.71 -0.39
C GLY A 134 -9.12 -13.96 -1.64
N ILE A 135 -7.88 -13.46 -1.62
CA ILE A 135 -7.32 -12.76 -2.78
C ILE A 135 -6.94 -13.72 -3.91
N SER A 136 -6.39 -14.89 -3.59
CA SER A 136 -6.08 -15.92 -4.60
C SER A 136 -7.33 -16.28 -5.42
N ILE A 137 -8.49 -16.41 -4.76
CA ILE A 137 -9.78 -16.66 -5.42
C ILE A 137 -10.18 -15.49 -6.34
N ILE A 138 -10.07 -14.24 -5.86
CA ILE A 138 -10.42 -13.05 -6.64
C ILE A 138 -9.53 -12.92 -7.89
N SER A 139 -8.23 -13.22 -7.77
CA SER A 139 -7.31 -13.08 -8.88
C SER A 139 -7.49 -14.17 -9.93
N ILE A 140 -7.73 -15.43 -9.53
CA ILE A 140 -8.06 -16.51 -10.47
C ILE A 140 -9.34 -16.18 -11.25
N SER A 141 -10.31 -15.53 -10.60
CA SER A 141 -11.56 -15.10 -11.25
C SER A 141 -11.38 -13.98 -12.29
N LYS A 142 -10.23 -13.29 -12.35
CA LYS A 142 -10.03 -12.13 -13.23
C LYS A 142 -9.30 -12.46 -14.53
N ASP A 143 -8.58 -13.58 -14.59
CA ASP A 143 -7.89 -14.03 -15.80
C ASP A 143 -8.87 -14.48 -16.91
N ASP A 144 -10.12 -14.80 -16.56
CA ASP A 144 -11.16 -15.18 -17.54
C ASP A 144 -11.72 -14.02 -18.39
N TYR A 145 -11.34 -12.76 -18.15
CA TYR A 145 -11.85 -11.60 -18.92
C TYR A 145 -10.88 -11.04 -19.97
N THR A 146 -9.67 -11.57 -20.10
CA THR A 146 -8.65 -11.02 -21.05
C THR A 146 -8.36 -11.93 -22.25
N THR A 147 -9.04 -13.06 -22.37
CA THR A 147 -9.05 -13.87 -23.60
C THR A 147 -10.48 -14.19 -24.03
N ARG A 148 -11.08 -13.21 -24.72
CA ARG A 148 -12.37 -13.19 -25.47
C ARG A 148 -13.47 -12.34 -24.86
#